data_AF-A0A967R4L7-F1
#
_entry.id   AF-A0A967R4L7-F1
#
_cell.length_a   1.000
_cell.length_b   1.000
_cell.length_c   1.000
_cell.angle_alpha   90.00
_cell.angle_beta   90.00
_cell.angle_gamma   90.00
#
_symmetry.space_group_name_H-M   'P 1'
#
loop_
_entity.id
_entity.type
_entity.pdbx_description
1 polymer ?
#
loop_
_entity_poly.entity_id
_entity_poly.type
_entity_poly.pdbx_seq_one_letter_code
_entity_poly.pdbx_strand_id
1 'polypeptide(L)' 'QHAAGVVAASAGNHAQGVALAARELGIKSTVFMPAAAAIPKIAATRGYDAEVVLSGADL' A
#
# COMPACT_ATOMS: atom_id res chain seq x y z
N GLN A 1 -8.32 -15.35 -11.67
CA GLN A 1 -6.99 -14.72 -11.86
C GLN A 1 -6.50 -13.98 -10.59
N HIS A 2 -6.85 -14.42 -9.36
CA HIS A 2 -6.54 -13.66 -8.13
C HIS A 2 -5.43 -14.25 -7.25
N ALA A 3 -4.81 -15.37 -7.63
CA ALA A 3 -3.91 -16.10 -6.74
C ALA A 3 -2.57 -15.38 -6.44
N ALA A 4 -2.15 -14.42 -7.29
CA ALA A 4 -0.83 -13.80 -7.20
C ALA A 4 -0.76 -12.52 -6.34
N GLY A 5 -1.90 -11.99 -5.86
CA GLY A 5 -1.93 -10.70 -5.16
C GLY A 5 -1.76 -9.49 -6.09
N VAL A 6 -1.67 -8.29 -5.51
CA VAL A 6 -1.42 -7.02 -6.21
C VAL A 6 -0.28 -6.22 -5.57
N VAL A 7 0.40 -5.40 -6.36
CA VAL A 7 1.48 -4.52 -5.89
C VAL A 7 1.24 -3.09 -6.39
N ALA A 8 1.51 -2.10 -5.54
CA ALA A 8 1.52 -0.69 -5.93
C ALA A 8 2.76 0.04 -5.37
N ALA A 9 3.23 1.05 -6.09
CA ALA A 9 4.26 1.98 -5.61
C ALA A 9 3.63 3.39 -5.57
N SER A 10 3.21 3.83 -4.39
CA SER A 10 2.56 5.13 -4.20
C SER A 10 2.55 5.52 -2.73
N ALA A 11 2.77 6.80 -2.45
CA ALA A 11 2.72 7.34 -1.09
C ALA A 11 1.35 7.99 -0.73
N GLY A 12 0.34 7.86 -1.59
CA GLY A 12 -0.85 8.71 -1.60
C GLY A 12 -2.19 7.98 -1.72
N ASN A 13 -3.21 8.69 -2.21
CA ASN A 13 -4.57 8.17 -2.33
C ASN A 13 -4.65 6.91 -3.20
N HIS A 14 -3.77 6.77 -4.21
CA HIS A 14 -3.72 5.57 -5.02
C HIS A 14 -3.33 4.34 -4.21
N ALA A 15 -2.33 4.43 -3.32
CA ALA A 15 -1.97 3.34 -2.42
C ALA A 15 -3.15 2.91 -1.52
N GLN A 16 -3.85 3.90 -0.96
CA GLN A 16 -5.02 3.65 -0.12
C GLN A 16 -6.16 3.00 -0.91
N GLY A 17 -6.45 3.48 -2.12
CA GLY A 17 -7.49 2.92 -2.98
C GLY A 17 -7.19 1.49 -3.41
N VAL A 18 -5.94 1.18 -3.79
CA VAL A 18 -5.52 -0.18 -4.13
C VAL A 18 -5.62 -1.10 -2.93
N ALA A 19 -5.12 -0.67 -1.77
CA ALA A 19 -5.18 -1.47 -0.54
C ALA A 19 -6.62 -1.75 -0.11
N LEU A 20 -7.48 -0.74 -0.13
CA LEU A 20 -8.91 -0.89 0.18
C LEU A 20 -9.58 -1.87 -0.79
N ALA A 21 -9.40 -1.69 -2.10
CA ALA A 21 -9.99 -2.58 -3.09
C ALA A 21 -9.48 -4.02 -2.94
N ALA A 22 -8.18 -4.21 -2.65
CA ALA A 22 -7.61 -5.53 -2.43
C ALA A 22 -8.21 -6.20 -1.19
N ARG A 23 -8.38 -5.47 -0.08
CA ARG A 23 -9.05 -5.95 1.12
C ARG A 23 -10.49 -6.39 0.86
N GLU A 24 -11.28 -5.55 0.18
CA GLU A 24 -12.68 -5.86 -0.14
C GLU A 24 -12.81 -7.10 -1.04
N LEU A 25 -11.80 -7.37 -1.87
CA LEU A 25 -11.75 -8.54 -2.75
C LEU A 25 -11.07 -9.77 -2.12
N GLY A 26 -10.58 -9.67 -0.87
CA GLY A 26 -9.83 -10.74 -0.21
C GLY A 26 -8.49 -11.06 -0.88
N ILE A 27 -7.88 -10.09 -1.56
CA ILE A 27 -6.62 -10.22 -2.29
C ILE A 27 -5.49 -9.63 -1.46
N LYS A 28 -4.36 -10.33 -1.38
CA LYS A 28 -3.15 -9.79 -0.73
C LYS A 28 -2.62 -8.58 -1.51
N SER A 29 -2.28 -7.50 -0.80
CA SER A 29 -1.66 -6.32 -1.41
C SER A 29 -0.36 -5.94 -0.70
N THR A 30 0.64 -5.57 -1.50
CA THR A 30 1.90 -4.98 -1.03
C THR A 30 2.05 -3.58 -1.63
N VAL A 31 2.32 -2.59 -0.80
CA VAL A 31 2.48 -1.19 -1.19
C VAL A 31 3.86 -0.69 -0.81
N PHE A 32 4.62 -0.22 -1.81
CA PHE A 32 5.91 0.43 -1.61
C PHE A 32 5.71 1.93 -1.44
N MET A 33 6.22 2.48 -0.33
CA MET A 33 6.15 3.91 0.00
C MET A 33 7.56 4.44 0.33
N PRO A 34 7.88 5.71 0.03
CA PRO A 34 9.10 6.38 0.51
C PRO A 34 9.23 6.33 2.03
N ALA A 35 10.44 6.27 2.56
CA ALA A 35 10.67 6.32 4.01
C ALA A 35 10.15 7.62 4.65
N ALA A 36 10.15 8.72 3.90
CA ALA A 36 9.61 10.02 4.31
C ALA A 36 8.09 10.19 4.08
N ALA A 37 7.39 9.14 3.64
CA ALA A 37 5.95 9.22 3.40
C ALA A 37 5.21 9.64 4.68
N ALA A 38 4.19 10.48 4.53
CA ALA A 38 3.45 11.02 5.65
C ALA A 38 2.86 9.89 6.52
N ILE A 39 3.12 9.92 7.83
CA ILE A 39 2.68 8.90 8.79
C ILE A 39 1.19 8.56 8.68
N PRO A 40 0.25 9.54 8.56
CA PRO A 40 -1.17 9.22 8.41
C PRO A 40 -1.47 8.39 7.15
N LYS A 41 -0.71 8.59 6.07
CA LYS A 41 -0.90 7.85 4.81
C LYS A 41 -0.38 6.42 4.90
N ILE A 42 0.75 6.22 5.59
CA ILE A 42 1.27 4.88 5.92
C ILE A 42 0.26 4.14 6.80
N ALA A 43 -0.22 4.79 7.87
CA ALA A 43 -1.17 4.21 8.81
C ALA A 43 -2.49 3.83 8.12
N ALA A 44 -3.06 4.71 7.29
CA ALA A 44 -4.26 4.42 6.53
C ALA A 44 -4.09 3.23 5.58
N THR A 45 -2.96 3.17 4.86
CA THR A 45 -2.68 2.07 3.92
C THR A 45 -2.53 0.73 4.66
N ARG A 46 -1.83 0.71 5.80
CA ARG A 46 -1.75 -0.48 6.67
C ARG A 46 -3.10 -0.87 7.28
N GLY A 47 -3.95 0.12 7.58
CA GLY A 47 -5.31 -0.11 8.09
C GLY A 47 -6.25 -0.80 7.09
N TYR A 48 -5.86 -0.85 5.81
CA TYR A 48 -6.52 -1.64 4.78
C TYR A 48 -5.85 -3.00 4.54
N ASP A 49 -5.13 -3.52 5.53
CA ASP A 49 -4.44 -4.82 5.51
C ASP A 49 -3.35 -4.97 4.43
N ALA A 50 -2.89 -3.85 3.88
CA ALA A 50 -1.76 -3.84 2.95
C ALA A 50 -0.44 -4.04 3.70
N GLU A 51 0.44 -4.86 3.12
CA GLU A 51 1.84 -4.89 3.51
C GLU A 51 2.53 -3.63 2.99
N VAL A 52 2.85 -2.69 3.88
CA VAL A 52 3.57 -1.47 3.50
C VAL A 52 5.07 -1.64 3.68
N VAL A 53 5.79 -1.65 2.56
CA VAL A 53 7.25 -1.66 2.50
C VAL A 53 7.75 -0.23 2.37
N LEU A 54 8.47 0.24 3.39
CA LEU A 54 9.13 1.54 3.35
C LEU A 54 10.49 1.38 2.68
N SER A 55 10.69 2.04 1.54
CA SER A 55 11.93 1.95 0.76
C SER A 55 12.24 3.28 0.08
N GLY A 56 13.53 3.52 -0.18
CA GLY A 56 14.03 4.77 -0.71
C GLY A 56 14.26 5.81 0.40
N ALA A 57 15.49 6.33 0.44
CA ALA A 57 15.74 7.67 0.95
C ALA A 57 15.46 8.62 -0.21
N ASP A 58 14.68 9.67 0.01
CA ASP A 58 14.55 10.72 -1.00
C ASP A 58 15.96 11.22 -1.37
N LEU A 59 16.23 11.38 -2.68
CA LEU A 59 17.41 12.05 -3.22
C LEU A 59 17.41 13.54 -2.87
#